data_AF-A0A2K8VCC4-F1
#
_entry.id   AF-A0A2K8VCC4-F1
#
_cell.length_a   1.000
_cell.length_b   1.000
_cell.length_c   1.000
_cell.angle_alpha   90.00
_cell.angle_beta   90.00
_cell.angle_gamma   90.00
#
_symmetry.space_group_name_H-M   'P 1'
#
loop_
_entity.id
_entity.type
_entity.pdbx_description
1 polymer ?
#
loop_
_entity_poly.entity_id
_entity_poly.type
_entity_poly.pdbx_seq_one_letter_code
_entity_poly.pdbx_strand_id
1 'polypeptide(L)'
;MEELVFKTLATGKEFSNIDNLINDIVKNSYNVEITFDEVKESVLKLILYGFIKVDTSNEVKGIIKKDNFYEALEIGGVSPWLKRKRSLSVA
;
A
#
# COMPACT_ATOMS: atom_id res chain seq x y z
N MET A 1 -8.67 2.86 -4.77
CA MET A 1 -8.32 2.59 -3.36
C MET A 1 -6.83 2.29 -3.19
N GLU A 2 -6.23 1.39 -3.99
CA GLU A 2 -4.78 1.09 -3.96
C GLU A 2 -3.88 2.34 -3.95
N GLU A 3 -4.17 3.32 -4.82
CA GLU A 3 -3.43 4.60 -4.86
C GLU A 3 -3.49 5.38 -3.55
N LEU A 4 -4.65 5.36 -2.87
CA LEU A 4 -4.80 6.05 -1.60
C LEU A 4 -3.93 5.37 -0.54
N VAL A 5 -4.01 4.05 -0.42
CA VAL A 5 -3.19 3.27 0.53
C VAL A 5 -1.70 3.47 0.24
N PHE A 6 -1.31 3.42 -1.03
CA PHE A 6 0.06 3.64 -1.46
C PHE A 6 0.58 5.03 -1.08
N LYS A 7 -0.21 6.07 -1.36
CA LYS A 7 0.13 7.46 -1.00
C LYS A 7 0.25 7.63 0.51
N THR A 8 -0.66 7.07 1.29
CA THR A 8 -0.57 7.08 2.76
C THR A 8 0.74 6.47 3.24
N LEU A 9 1.14 5.31 2.70
CA LEU A 9 2.44 4.70 3.00
C LEU A 9 3.64 5.56 2.54
N ALA A 10 3.48 6.34 1.46
CA ALA A 10 4.51 7.21 0.93
C ALA A 10 4.73 8.49 1.77
N THR A 11 3.80 8.87 2.64
CA THR A 11 3.91 10.08 3.50
C THR A 11 5.03 10.03 4.55
N GLY A 12 5.73 8.90 4.67
CA GLY A 12 6.80 8.70 5.65
C GLY A 12 6.31 8.30 7.05
N LYS A 13 4.99 8.30 7.28
CA LYS A 13 4.39 7.78 8.51
C LYS A 13 4.67 6.29 8.65
N GLU A 14 5.14 5.89 9.83
CA GLU A 14 5.35 4.49 10.17
C GLU A 14 4.07 3.90 10.76
N PHE A 15 3.76 2.68 10.33
CA PHE A 15 2.60 1.92 10.81
C PHE A 15 3.08 0.64 11.47
N SER A 16 2.73 0.47 12.73
CA SER A 16 3.13 -0.65 13.57
C SER A 16 2.34 -1.94 13.32
N ASN A 17 1.30 -1.89 12.47
CA ASN A 17 0.54 -3.02 11.93
C ASN A 17 -0.45 -2.54 10.84
N ILE A 18 -1.09 -3.50 10.16
CA ILE A 18 -2.10 -3.24 9.13
C ILE A 18 -3.33 -2.52 9.70
N ASP A 19 -3.83 -2.92 10.87
CA ASP A 19 -5.06 -2.35 11.44
C ASP A 19 -4.91 -0.85 11.75
N ASN A 20 -3.72 -0.44 12.22
CA ASN A 20 -3.37 0.96 12.44
C ASN A 20 -3.30 1.74 11.14
N LEU A 21 -2.77 1.15 10.06
CA LEU A 21 -2.82 1.75 8.72
C LEU A 21 -4.27 1.92 8.25
N ILE A 22 -5.09 0.88 8.36
CA ILE A 22 -6.49 0.93 7.89
C ILE A 22 -7.27 1.99 8.67
N ASN A 23 -7.17 1.97 9.99
CA ASN A 23 -7.84 2.94 10.85
C ASN A 23 -7.40 4.37 10.54
N ASP A 24 -6.12 4.58 10.24
CA ASP A 24 -5.63 5.90 9.87
C ASP A 24 -6.22 6.38 8.54
N ILE A 25 -6.30 5.50 7.54
CA ILE A 25 -6.89 5.85 6.25
C ILE A 25 -8.37 6.18 6.42
N VAL A 26 -9.14 5.31 7.07
CA VAL A 26 -10.59 5.48 7.28
C VAL A 26 -10.88 6.76 8.08
N LYS A 27 -10.09 7.07 9.11
CA LYS A 27 -10.27 8.29 9.93
C LYS A 27 -9.93 9.58 9.17
N ASN A 28 -8.95 9.53 8.27
CA ASN A 28 -8.51 10.71 7.53
C ASN A 28 -9.25 10.92 6.20
N SER A 29 -10.10 9.98 5.77
CA SER A 29 -10.97 10.11 4.59
C SER A 29 -12.28 10.84 4.90
N TYR A 30 -12.17 12.07 5.44
CA TYR A 30 -13.29 12.89 5.93
C TYR A 30 -14.44 13.16 4.93
N ASN A 31 -14.24 12.93 3.63
CA ASN A 31 -15.20 13.26 2.56
C ASN A 31 -15.57 12.09 1.64
N VAL A 32 -15.07 10.88 1.93
CA VAL A 32 -15.33 9.69 1.12
C VAL A 32 -15.71 8.57 2.08
N GLU A 33 -16.85 7.92 1.82
CA GLU A 33 -17.28 6.76 2.59
C GLU A 33 -16.35 5.59 2.24
N ILE A 34 -15.23 5.48 2.96
CA ILE A 34 -14.24 4.42 2.81
C ILE A 34 -14.44 3.42 3.92
N THR A 35 -14.67 2.17 3.54
CA THR A 35 -14.86 1.08 4.49
C THR A 35 -13.53 0.41 4.86
N PHE A 36 -13.50 -0.21 6.03
CA PHE A 36 -12.36 -1.01 6.48
C PHE A 36 -11.98 -2.09 5.46
N ASP A 37 -12.98 -2.77 4.89
CA ASP A 37 -12.77 -3.88 3.96
C ASP A 37 -12.16 -3.44 2.63
N GLU A 38 -12.55 -2.28 2.09
CA GLU A 38 -11.95 -1.75 0.85
C GLU A 38 -10.46 -1.42 1.02
N VAL A 39 -10.10 -0.85 2.17
CA VAL A 39 -8.71 -0.54 2.49
C VAL A 39 -7.94 -1.84 2.72
N LYS A 40 -8.53 -2.80 3.44
CA LYS A 40 -7.92 -4.12 3.68
C LYS A 40 -7.65 -4.86 2.36
N GLU A 41 -8.60 -4.89 1.45
CA GLU A 41 -8.42 -5.50 0.12
C GLU A 41 -7.26 -4.84 -0.63
N SER A 42 -7.17 -3.51 -0.56
CA SER A 42 -6.08 -2.77 -1.20
C SER A 42 -4.72 -3.05 -0.56
N VAL A 43 -4.65 -3.15 0.77
CA VAL A 43 -3.43 -3.57 1.47
C VAL A 43 -2.99 -4.96 1.03
N LEU A 44 -3.92 -5.90 0.91
CA LEU A 44 -3.62 -7.25 0.41
C LEU A 44 -3.06 -7.22 -1.02
N LYS A 45 -3.63 -6.39 -1.90
CA LYS A 45 -3.10 -6.21 -3.27
C LYS A 45 -1.69 -5.63 -3.26
N LEU A 46 -1.40 -4.64 -2.41
CA LEU A 46 -0.04 -4.10 -2.25
C LEU A 46 0.97 -5.16 -1.74
N ILE A 47 0.53 -6.10 -0.90
CA ILE A 47 1.36 -7.25 -0.50
C ILE A 47 1.61 -8.16 -1.71
N LEU A 48 0.58 -8.49 -2.49
CA LEU A 48 0.68 -9.34 -3.68
C LEU A 48 1.56 -8.72 -4.78
N TYR A 49 1.49 -7.41 -4.97
CA TYR A 49 2.36 -6.67 -5.90
C TYR A 49 3.80 -6.57 -5.40
N GLY A 50 4.08 -7.04 -4.18
CA GLY A 50 5.39 -6.98 -3.57
C GLY A 50 5.80 -5.57 -3.21
N PHE A 51 4.85 -4.67 -2.92
CA PHE A 51 5.14 -3.29 -2.50
C PHE A 51 5.43 -3.24 -1.00
N ILE A 52 4.75 -4.06 -0.22
CA ILE A 52 4.94 -4.15 1.23
C ILE A 52 5.01 -5.60 1.70
N LYS A 53 5.67 -5.81 2.83
CA LYS A 53 5.52 -7.03 3.64
C LYS A 53 5.13 -6.62 5.06
N VAL A 54 4.41 -7.50 5.75
CA VAL A 54 4.20 -7.36 7.19
C VAL A 54 5.32 -8.13 7.88
N ASP A 55 6.05 -7.46 8.74
CA ASP A 55 6.98 -8.13 9.64
C ASP A 55 6.20 -8.75 10.79
N THR A 56 6.34 -10.06 10.96
CA THR A 56 5.73 -10.80 12.09
C THR A 56 6.79 -11.32 13.05
N SER A 57 8.06 -10.98 12.85
CA SER A 57 9.18 -11.50 13.63
C SER A 57 9.40 -10.77 14.95
N ASN A 58 8.93 -9.52 15.08
CA ASN A 58 9.00 -8.73 16.30
C ASN A 58 7.61 -8.55 16.93
N GLU A 59 7.58 -8.28 18.24
CA GLU A 59 6.34 -7.94 18.98
C GLU A 59 5.63 -6.70 18.39
N VAL A 60 6.38 -5.85 17.68
CA VAL A 60 5.85 -4.75 16.88
C VAL A 60 5.77 -5.18 15.41
N LYS A 61 4.56 -5.49 14.93
CA LYS A 61 4.30 -5.98 13.56
C LYS A 61 4.43 -4.88 12.49
N GLY A 62 5.64 -4.43 12.18
CA GLY A 62 5.85 -3.31 11.24
C GLY A 62 5.47 -3.60 9.78
N ILE A 63 5.07 -2.57 9.04
CA ILE A 63 4.94 -2.62 7.57
C ILE A 63 6.28 -2.24 6.94
N ILE A 64 6.90 -3.16 6.21
CA ILE A 64 8.17 -2.93 5.53
C ILE A 64 7.92 -2.71 4.04
N LYS A 65 8.42 -1.59 3.51
CA LYS A 65 8.40 -1.25 2.08
C LYS A 65 9.44 -2.08 1.32
N LYS A 66 9.11 -2.47 0.10
CA LYS A 66 9.90 -3.33 -0.78
C LYS A 66 10.32 -2.59 -2.04
N ASP A 67 11.23 -3.16 -2.83
CA ASP A 67 11.78 -2.53 -4.03
C ASP A 67 10.70 -2.04 -5.02
N ASN A 68 9.66 -2.85 -5.24
CA ASN A 68 8.56 -2.47 -6.12
C ASN A 68 7.79 -1.23 -5.63
N PHE A 69 7.78 -0.96 -4.32
CA PHE A 69 7.18 0.27 -3.78
C PHE A 69 7.96 1.49 -4.23
N TYR A 70 9.29 1.42 -4.16
CA TYR A 70 10.16 2.52 -4.59
C TYR A 70 10.13 2.68 -6.11
N GLU A 71 10.14 1.59 -6.88
CA GLU A 71 9.95 1.63 -8.34
C GLU A 71 8.61 2.29 -8.69
N ALA A 72 7.52 1.90 -8.02
CA ALA A 72 6.19 2.48 -8.23
C ALA A 72 6.17 3.97 -7.86
N LEU A 73 6.86 4.37 -6.79
CA LEU A 73 6.95 5.77 -6.38
C LEU A 73 7.63 6.63 -7.45
N GLU A 74 8.72 6.15 -8.04
CA GLU A 74 9.46 6.86 -9.10
C GLU A 74 8.65 7.06 -10.38
N ILE A 75 7.78 6.10 -10.72
CA ILE A 75 6.96 6.16 -11.94
C ILE A 75 5.54 6.69 -11.72
N GLY A 76 5.26 7.23 -10.52
CA GLY A 76 4.05 8.00 -10.23
C GLY A 76 2.90 7.26 -9.55
N GLY A 77 3.12 6.04 -9.05
CA GLY A 77 2.17 5.30 -8.21
C GLY A 77 1.90 3.86 -8.66
N VAL A 78 0.85 3.28 -8.10
CA VAL A 78 0.46 1.87 -8.33
C VAL A 78 0.03 1.64 -9.79
N SER A 79 -0.81 2.52 -10.32
CA SER A 79 -1.44 2.36 -11.63
C SER A 79 -0.43 2.45 -12.78
N PRO A 80 0.49 3.45 -12.80
CA PRO A 80 1.58 3.48 -13.77
C PRO A 80 2.48 2.25 -13.68
N TRP A 81 2.76 1.76 -12.47
CA TRP A 81 3.55 0.55 -12.26
C TRP A 81 2.89 -0.70 -12.82
N LEU A 82 1.60 -0.91 -12.53
CA LEU A 82 0.83 -2.03 -13.09
C LEU A 82 0.78 -1.98 -14.62
N LYS A 83 0.61 -0.78 -15.20
CA LYS A 83 0.64 -0.59 -16.66
C LYS A 83 2.00 -0.99 -17.22
N ARG A 84 3.10 -0.55 -16.60
CA ARG A 84 4.47 -0.92 -17.01
C ARG A 84 4.72 -2.42 -16.93
N LYS A 85 4.33 -3.08 -15.84
CA LYS A 85 4.52 -4.54 -15.68
C LYS A 85 3.72 -5.34 -16.70
N ARG A 86 2.48 -4.93 -17.02
CA ARG A 86 1.68 -5.55 -18.09
C ARG A 86 2.31 -5.39 -19.46
N SER A 87 2.91 -4.24 -19.76
CA SER A 87 3.64 -4.04 -21.02
C SER A 87 4.90 -4.90 -21.12
N LEU A 88 5.61 -5.11 -20.01
CA LEU A 88 6.81 -5.96 -19.96
C LEU A 88 6.50 -7.46 -20.00
N SER A 89 5.33 -7.90 -19.53
CA SER A 89 4.95 -9.32 -19.56
C SER A 89 4.46 -9.80 -20.93
N VAL A 90 4.21 -8.88 -21.87
CA VAL A 90 3.72 -9.17 -23.24
C VAL A 90 4.85 -9.05 -24.27
N ALA A 91 6.05 -8.62 -23.85
CA ALA A 91 7.27 -8.52 -24.66
C ALA A 91 8.18 -9.73 -24.40
#